data_AF-E3KRL4-F1
#
_entry.id   AF-E3KRL4-F1
#
_cell.length_a   1.000
_cell.length_b   1.000
_cell.length_c   1.000
_cell.angle_alpha   90.00
_cell.angle_beta   90.00
_cell.angle_gamma   90.00
#
_symmetry.space_group_name_H-M   'P 1'
#
loop_
_entity.id
_entity.type
_entity.pdbx_description
1 polymer ?
#
loop_
_entity_poly.entity_id
_entity_poly.type
_entity_poly.pdbx_seq_one_letter_code
_entity_poly.pdbx_strand_id
1 'polypeptide(L)'
;MIEIESCVYVPEEPPFVNRQHYLIQDSTPWACTETTTVPLLGHLFDVYTPAPRGDSDDAASWLTFQGRCIARYSEANIAVLCNASAYHNEIPHRHRRIPFPIVRGYLKIIDQGVSCLALDPDVSDSALFRFSAESSAVQNLLCDLKPGQIVYLSAYLTKHLSGIVDLQVSTLNTS
;
A
#
# COMPACT_ATOMS: atom_id res chain seq x y z
N MET A 1 -5.03 -5.68 -11.15
CA MET A 1 -3.82 -5.79 -10.30
C MET A 1 -3.61 -4.47 -9.62
N ILE A 2 -3.21 -4.51 -8.36
CA ILE A 2 -2.97 -3.34 -7.52
C ILE A 2 -1.49 -3.26 -7.17
N GLU A 3 -0.93 -2.05 -7.20
CA GLU A 3 0.40 -1.71 -6.74
C GLU A 3 0.34 -0.80 -5.52
N ILE A 4 1.36 -0.88 -4.68
CA ILE A 4 1.56 0.01 -3.54
C ILE A 4 2.96 0.61 -3.57
N GLU A 5 3.06 1.89 -3.23
CA GLU A 5 4.29 2.64 -3.06
C GLU A 5 4.38 3.14 -1.61
N SER A 6 5.48 2.85 -0.93
CA SER A 6 5.67 3.24 0.47
C SER A 6 7.14 3.20 0.90
N CYS A 7 7.37 3.46 2.19
CA CYS A 7 8.68 3.28 2.82
C CYS A 7 8.53 2.71 4.23
N VAL A 8 9.54 1.94 4.64
CA VAL A 8 9.66 1.31 5.96
C VAL A 8 11.07 1.50 6.50
N TYR A 9 11.18 1.50 7.82
CA TYR A 9 12.46 1.44 8.50
C TYR A 9 12.86 -0.01 8.76
N VAL A 10 14.10 -0.37 8.46
CA VAL A 10 14.64 -1.72 8.50
C VAL A 10 15.92 -1.70 9.34
N PRO A 11 15.85 -2.10 10.62
CA PRO A 11 16.97 -1.96 11.57
C PRO A 11 18.10 -2.95 11.31
N GLU A 12 17.80 -4.12 10.77
CA GLU A 12 18.73 -5.23 10.58
C GLU A 12 18.57 -5.82 9.17
N GLU A 13 19.57 -6.52 8.63
CA GLU A 13 19.42 -7.19 7.34
C GLU A 13 18.32 -8.25 7.43
N PRO A 14 17.26 -8.16 6.61
CA PRO A 14 16.21 -9.17 6.59
C PRO A 14 16.74 -10.55 6.14
N PRO A 15 16.11 -11.66 6.55
CA PRO A 15 16.46 -12.97 6.03
C PRO A 15 16.15 -13.09 4.53
N PHE A 16 17.04 -13.75 3.79
CA PHE A 16 16.79 -14.14 2.40
C PHE A 16 15.91 -15.39 2.36
N VAL A 17 14.70 -15.26 1.81
CA VAL A 17 13.69 -16.31 1.74
C VAL A 17 13.37 -16.71 0.30
N ASN A 18 12.88 -17.94 0.12
CA ASN A 18 12.40 -18.45 -1.17
C ASN A 18 13.40 -18.31 -2.33
N ARG A 19 14.70 -18.21 -2.01
CA ARG A 19 15.83 -18.07 -2.95
C ARG A 19 15.70 -16.91 -3.95
N GLN A 20 14.85 -15.92 -3.67
CA GLN A 20 14.58 -14.82 -4.61
C GLN A 20 14.39 -13.47 -3.94
N HIS A 21 13.95 -13.42 -2.69
CA HIS A 21 13.61 -12.17 -2.02
C HIS A 21 14.09 -12.18 -0.58
N TYR A 22 14.47 -11.02 -0.10
CA TYR A 22 14.53 -10.73 1.32
C TYR A 22 13.12 -10.44 1.84
N LEU A 23 12.82 -10.88 3.06
CA LEU A 23 11.52 -10.67 3.67
C LEU A 23 11.63 -9.79 4.92
N ILE A 24 10.99 -8.62 4.85
CA ILE A 24 10.81 -7.74 6.01
C ILE A 24 9.38 -7.95 6.49
N GLN A 25 9.23 -8.72 7.57
CA GLN A 25 7.93 -9.07 8.15
C GLN A 25 7.44 -7.98 9.10
N ASP A 26 6.12 -7.90 9.26
CA ASP A 26 5.45 -7.04 10.26
C ASP A 26 5.93 -5.58 10.21
N SER A 27 6.26 -5.11 9.01
CA SER A 27 6.87 -3.80 8.84
C SER A 27 5.83 -2.70 8.90
N THR A 28 6.08 -1.71 9.74
CA THR A 28 5.22 -0.53 9.86
C THR A 28 5.62 0.50 8.82
N PRO A 29 4.73 0.91 7.90
CA PRO A 29 5.02 1.98 6.96
C PRO A 29 5.15 3.32 7.66
N TRP A 30 5.83 4.26 7.02
CA TRP A 30 6.06 5.59 7.56
C TRP A 30 5.38 6.67 6.72
N ALA A 31 4.67 7.57 7.41
CA ALA A 31 4.16 8.80 6.85
C ALA A 31 5.30 9.81 6.75
N CYS A 32 5.51 10.35 5.56
CA CYS A 32 6.60 11.26 5.26
C CYS A 32 6.03 12.53 4.64
N THR A 33 6.12 13.63 5.38
CA THR A 33 5.84 14.99 4.91
C THR A 33 7.11 15.83 4.92
N GLU A 34 7.06 17.07 4.41
CA GLU A 34 8.22 17.95 4.41
C GLU A 34 8.74 18.28 5.81
N THR A 35 7.87 18.19 6.83
CA THR A 35 8.18 18.57 8.21
C THR A 35 8.14 17.41 9.20
N THR A 36 7.57 16.27 8.82
CA THR A 36 7.37 15.13 9.74
C THR A 36 7.68 13.80 9.08
N THR A 37 8.23 12.89 9.89
CA THR A 37 8.44 11.48 9.53
C THR A 37 8.01 10.67 10.74
N VAL A 38 6.85 10.00 10.63
CA VAL A 38 6.21 9.31 11.76
C VAL A 38 5.70 7.93 11.32
N PRO A 39 5.74 6.91 12.20
CA PRO A 39 5.22 5.59 11.87
C PRO A 39 3.70 5.61 11.75
N LEU A 40 3.16 4.89 10.77
CA LEU A 40 1.73 4.70 10.56
C LEU A 40 1.25 3.44 11.28
N LEU A 41 0.89 3.60 12.55
CA LEU A 41 0.42 2.51 13.39
C LEU A 41 -0.88 1.89 12.85
N GLY A 42 -1.03 0.57 13.00
CA GLY A 42 -2.19 -0.19 12.53
C GLY A 42 -2.10 -0.66 11.09
N HIS A 43 -0.97 -0.43 10.43
CA HIS A 43 -0.65 -0.96 9.10
C HIS A 43 0.58 -1.84 9.21
N LEU A 44 0.48 -3.10 8.76
CA LEU A 44 1.60 -4.02 8.74
C LEU A 44 1.77 -4.57 7.33
N PHE A 45 3.01 -4.54 6.86
CA PHE A 45 3.42 -5.08 5.57
C PHE A 45 4.40 -6.23 5.73
N ASP A 46 4.17 -7.27 4.95
CA ASP A 46 5.19 -8.27 4.65
C ASP A 46 5.83 -7.90 3.30
N VAL A 47 7.01 -7.29 3.36
CA VAL A 47 7.68 -6.74 2.17
C VAL A 47 8.69 -7.75 1.65
N TYR A 48 8.43 -8.25 0.44
CA TYR A 48 9.32 -9.14 -0.29
C TYR A 48 10.12 -8.33 -1.30
N THR A 49 11.40 -8.07 -0.98
CA THR A 49 12.28 -7.18 -1.72
C THR A 49 13.47 -7.94 -2.32
N PRO A 50 13.85 -7.71 -3.59
CA PRO A 50 15.08 -8.25 -4.14
C PRO A 50 16.32 -7.45 -3.70
N ALA A 51 16.15 -6.26 -3.11
CA ALA A 51 17.27 -5.43 -2.69
C ALA A 51 17.88 -5.93 -1.36
N PRO A 52 19.20 -6.18 -1.30
CA PRO A 52 19.90 -6.42 -0.03
C PRO A 52 20.11 -5.10 0.73
N ARG A 53 20.07 -5.15 2.07
CA ARG A 53 20.40 -3.99 2.94
C ARG A 53 21.91 -3.81 3.10
N GLY A 54 22.63 -4.92 3.23
CA GLY A 54 24.02 -4.98 3.64
C GLY A 54 24.16 -5.11 5.16
N ASP A 55 25.19 -5.85 5.58
CA ASP A 55 25.55 -6.13 6.97
C ASP A 55 26.61 -5.14 7.48
N SER A 56 26.20 -3.94 7.90
CA SER A 56 27.06 -3.00 8.63
C SER A 56 26.27 -2.06 9.52
N ASP A 57 26.90 -1.52 10.58
CA ASP A 57 26.27 -0.56 11.49
C ASP A 57 25.84 0.75 10.77
N ASP A 58 26.57 1.15 9.73
CA ASP A 58 26.27 2.32 8.91
C ASP A 58 25.38 2.00 7.69
N ALA A 59 24.78 0.80 7.65
CA ALA A 59 23.97 0.39 6.51
C ALA A 59 22.68 1.21 6.41
N ALA A 60 22.35 1.56 5.17
CA ALA A 60 21.13 2.25 4.80
C ALA A 60 19.89 1.51 5.34
N SER A 61 19.13 2.16 6.23
CA SER A 61 18.05 1.51 6.99
C SER A 61 16.66 1.89 6.50
N TRP A 62 16.52 2.86 5.59
CA TRP A 62 15.22 3.20 5.00
C TRP A 62 15.03 2.46 3.70
N LEU A 63 14.08 1.52 3.66
CA LEU A 63 13.66 0.91 2.41
C LEU A 63 12.52 1.71 1.81
N THR A 64 12.72 2.21 0.59
CA THR A 64 11.62 2.68 -0.25
C THR A 64 11.27 1.60 -1.26
N PHE A 65 9.99 1.40 -1.53
CA PHE A 65 9.56 0.33 -2.42
C PHE A 65 8.28 0.66 -3.18
N GLN A 66 8.17 0.01 -4.34
CA GLN A 66 6.95 -0.14 -5.12
C GLN A 66 6.81 -1.61 -5.50
N GLY A 67 5.59 -2.12 -5.50
CA GLY A 67 5.33 -3.52 -5.84
C GLY A 67 3.87 -3.88 -5.89
N ARG A 68 3.60 -5.14 -6.26
CA ARG A 68 2.25 -5.70 -6.25
C ARG A 68 1.75 -5.77 -4.80
N CYS A 69 0.61 -5.14 -4.55
CA CYS A 69 -0.12 -5.16 -3.29
C CYS A 69 -1.05 -6.38 -3.27
N ILE A 70 -0.96 -7.20 -2.22
CA ILE A 70 -1.83 -8.35 -2.01
C ILE A 70 -2.41 -8.24 -0.60
N ALA A 71 -3.63 -7.70 -0.50
CA ALA A 71 -4.38 -7.65 0.74
C ALA A 71 -5.42 -8.78 0.74
N ARG A 72 -5.33 -9.69 1.71
CA ARG A 72 -6.28 -10.79 1.87
C ARG A 72 -7.18 -10.59 3.07
N TYR A 73 -8.41 -11.09 3.01
CA TYR A 73 -9.32 -11.07 4.15
C TYR A 73 -8.79 -11.92 5.32
N SER A 74 -8.16 -13.05 5.02
CA SER A 74 -7.62 -13.97 6.02
C SER A 74 -6.28 -13.57 6.64
N GLU A 75 -5.63 -12.51 6.14
CA GLU A 75 -4.29 -12.09 6.57
C GLU A 75 -4.34 -10.72 7.26
N ALA A 76 -3.62 -10.59 8.37
CA ALA A 76 -3.51 -9.31 9.09
C ALA A 76 -2.59 -8.32 8.37
N ASN A 77 -1.57 -8.83 7.67
CA ASN A 77 -0.58 -8.02 6.97
C ASN A 77 -0.93 -7.94 5.48
N ILE A 78 -0.54 -6.83 4.85
CA ILE A 78 -0.59 -6.71 3.39
C ILE A 78 0.75 -7.18 2.84
N ALA A 79 0.73 -8.21 1.99
CA ALA A 79 1.94 -8.67 1.32
C ALA A 79 2.28 -7.75 0.15
N VAL A 80 3.55 -7.35 0.06
CA VAL A 80 4.06 -6.52 -1.03
C VAL A 80 5.18 -7.24 -1.76
N LEU A 81 4.95 -7.60 -3.02
CA LEU A 81 5.97 -8.18 -3.89
C LEU A 81 6.64 -7.07 -4.68
N CYS A 82 7.82 -6.63 -4.25
CA CYS A 82 8.51 -5.48 -4.82
C CYS A 82 9.03 -5.76 -6.23
N ASN A 83 8.72 -4.87 -7.17
CA ASN A 83 9.37 -4.80 -8.47
C ASN A 83 10.42 -3.66 -8.53
N ALA A 84 10.36 -2.71 -7.60
CA ALA A 84 11.36 -1.68 -7.39
C ALA A 84 11.54 -1.41 -5.90
N SER A 85 12.79 -1.43 -5.44
CA SER A 85 13.13 -1.26 -4.03
C SER A 85 14.56 -0.76 -3.87
N ALA A 86 14.79 0.17 -2.96
CA ALA A 86 16.13 0.68 -2.68
C ALA A 86 16.27 1.12 -1.22
N TYR A 87 17.43 0.80 -0.65
CA TYR A 87 17.83 1.24 0.68
C TYR A 87 18.48 2.62 0.63
N HIS A 88 18.18 3.43 1.63
CA HIS A 88 18.73 4.77 1.80
C HIS A 88 19.11 5.06 3.27
N ASN A 89 20.15 5.88 3.46
CA ASN A 89 20.50 6.41 4.79
C ASN A 89 19.46 7.42 5.27
N GLU A 90 18.84 8.15 4.33
CA GLU A 90 17.76 9.09 4.57
C GLU A 90 16.64 8.87 3.55
N ILE A 91 15.40 9.19 3.93
CA ILE A 91 14.26 9.09 3.01
C ILE A 91 14.46 10.07 1.84
N PRO A 92 14.45 9.59 0.57
CA PRO A 92 14.60 10.45 -0.60
C PRO A 92 13.51 11.51 -0.69
N HIS A 93 13.84 12.71 -1.20
CA HIS A 93 12.91 13.83 -1.33
C HIS A 93 11.56 13.49 -1.97
N ARG A 94 11.55 12.63 -3.01
CA ARG A 94 10.30 12.22 -3.67
C ARG A 94 9.32 11.52 -2.72
N HIS A 95 9.82 10.78 -1.75
CA HIS A 95 8.99 10.07 -0.77
C HIS A 95 8.69 10.91 0.47
N ARG A 96 9.34 12.07 0.65
CA ARG A 96 9.01 13.04 1.73
C ARG A 96 7.65 13.76 1.52
N ARG A 97 6.86 13.33 0.54
CA ARG A 97 5.53 13.86 0.22
C ARG A 97 4.48 12.74 0.15
N ILE A 98 4.75 11.63 0.82
CA ILE A 98 3.86 10.46 0.89
C ILE A 98 3.32 10.41 2.33
N PRO A 99 2.20 11.09 2.63
CA PRO A 99 1.63 11.10 3.98
C PRO A 99 1.07 9.72 4.38
N PHE A 100 0.74 8.89 3.39
CA PHE A 100 0.25 7.52 3.54
C PHE A 100 0.70 6.69 2.34
N PRO A 101 0.84 5.35 2.47
CA PRO A 101 1.13 4.47 1.35
C PRO A 101 0.17 4.74 0.18
N ILE A 102 0.70 4.81 -1.04
CA ILE A 102 -0.11 5.10 -2.23
C ILE A 102 -0.46 3.79 -2.91
N VAL A 103 -1.75 3.53 -3.06
CA VAL A 103 -2.31 2.37 -3.72
C VAL A 103 -2.83 2.78 -5.10
N ARG A 104 -2.43 2.03 -6.13
CA ARG A 104 -2.84 2.29 -7.53
C ARG A 104 -3.24 1.00 -8.21
N GLY A 105 -4.28 1.02 -9.03
CA GLY A 105 -4.64 -0.13 -9.83
C GLY A 105 -6.13 -0.33 -10.01
N TYR A 106 -6.47 -1.52 -10.52
CA TYR A 106 -7.83 -1.88 -10.86
C TYR A 106 -8.54 -2.60 -9.72
N LEU A 107 -9.72 -2.12 -9.37
CA LEU A 107 -10.59 -2.70 -8.35
C LEU A 107 -11.99 -2.91 -8.93
N LYS A 108 -12.65 -4.01 -8.55
CA LYS A 108 -14.01 -4.34 -8.97
C LYS A 108 -15.00 -3.93 -7.88
N ILE A 109 -15.95 -3.09 -8.23
CA ILE A 109 -17.00 -2.62 -7.33
C ILE A 109 -17.95 -3.77 -7.01
N ILE A 110 -18.30 -3.92 -5.74
CA ILE A 110 -19.21 -4.96 -5.25
C ILE A 110 -20.43 -4.41 -4.53
N ASP A 111 -20.32 -3.24 -3.91
CA ASP A 111 -21.43 -2.59 -3.21
C ASP A 111 -21.29 -1.06 -3.28
N GLN A 112 -22.45 -0.40 -3.29
CA GLN A 112 -22.64 1.04 -3.36
C GLN A 112 -23.67 1.52 -2.31
N GLY A 113 -23.81 0.78 -1.22
CA GLY A 113 -24.67 1.14 -0.10
C GLY A 113 -24.17 2.38 0.66
N VAL A 114 -23.89 2.22 1.95
CA VAL A 114 -23.42 3.35 2.80
C VAL A 114 -21.99 3.77 2.43
N SER A 115 -21.20 2.87 1.86
CA SER A 115 -19.86 3.15 1.35
C SER A 115 -19.64 2.36 0.09
N CYS A 116 -18.88 2.94 -0.84
CA CYS A 116 -18.42 2.23 -2.02
C CYS A 116 -17.40 1.16 -1.59
N LEU A 117 -17.73 -0.10 -1.86
CA LEU A 117 -16.88 -1.25 -1.57
C LEU A 117 -16.42 -1.91 -2.86
N ALA A 118 -15.17 -2.36 -2.86
CA ALA A 118 -14.55 -3.06 -3.97
C ALA A 118 -13.69 -4.24 -3.49
N LEU A 119 -13.29 -5.07 -4.44
CA LEU A 119 -12.32 -6.15 -4.25
C LEU A 119 -11.25 -6.12 -5.35
N ASP A 120 -10.08 -6.68 -5.07
CA ASP A 120 -9.08 -6.98 -6.09
C ASP A 120 -9.53 -8.21 -6.87
N PRO A 121 -9.88 -8.08 -8.16
CA PRO A 121 -10.30 -9.23 -8.96
C PRO A 121 -9.19 -10.26 -9.16
N ASP A 122 -7.92 -9.92 -8.92
CA ASP A 122 -6.77 -10.80 -9.10
C ASP A 122 -6.36 -11.54 -7.82
N VAL A 123 -7.12 -11.38 -6.72
CA VAL A 123 -6.88 -12.03 -5.43
C VAL A 123 -8.13 -12.80 -5.01
N SER A 124 -8.05 -14.13 -4.97
CA SER A 124 -9.20 -15.00 -4.69
C SER A 124 -9.80 -14.84 -3.29
N ASP A 125 -9.01 -14.43 -2.31
CA ASP A 125 -9.41 -14.11 -0.93
C ASP A 125 -9.19 -12.61 -0.65
N SER A 126 -9.54 -11.75 -1.61
CA SER A 126 -9.30 -10.30 -1.50
C SER A 126 -9.91 -9.72 -0.22
N ALA A 127 -9.15 -8.85 0.43
CA ALA A 127 -9.72 -7.92 1.41
C ALA A 127 -10.80 -7.04 0.76
N LEU A 128 -11.67 -6.46 1.60
CA LEU A 128 -12.65 -5.45 1.17
C LEU A 128 -11.99 -4.08 1.13
N PHE A 129 -12.01 -3.44 -0.02
CA PHE A 129 -11.53 -2.07 -0.17
C PHE A 129 -12.69 -1.10 -0.03
N ARG A 130 -12.65 -0.24 0.99
CA ARG A 130 -13.68 0.77 1.23
C ARG A 130 -13.18 2.14 0.81
N PHE A 131 -13.95 2.81 -0.04
CA PHE A 131 -13.54 4.10 -0.59
C PHE A 131 -14.13 5.26 0.20
N SER A 132 -13.33 6.31 0.30
CA SER A 132 -13.68 7.65 0.76
C SER A 132 -12.99 8.68 -0.14
N ALA A 133 -13.45 9.92 -0.14
CA ALA A 133 -12.79 11.01 -0.84
C ALA A 133 -12.90 12.31 -0.05
N GLU A 134 -11.85 13.14 -0.09
CA GLU A 134 -11.89 14.52 0.41
C GLU A 134 -12.45 15.48 -0.64
N SER A 135 -12.13 15.23 -1.91
CA SER A 135 -12.61 16.05 -3.02
C SER A 135 -14.07 15.71 -3.33
N SER A 136 -14.93 16.73 -3.34
CA SER A 136 -16.34 16.58 -3.73
C SER A 136 -16.49 16.05 -5.16
N ALA A 137 -15.56 16.41 -6.07
CA ALA A 137 -15.56 15.90 -7.44
C ALA A 137 -15.34 14.39 -7.48
N VAL A 138 -14.36 13.88 -6.72
CA VAL A 138 -14.09 12.44 -6.63
C VAL A 138 -15.24 11.73 -5.89
N GLN A 139 -15.77 12.34 -4.83
CA GLN A 139 -16.89 11.78 -4.09
C GLN A 139 -18.13 11.59 -4.99
N ASN A 140 -18.44 12.55 -5.86
CA ASN A 140 -19.53 12.42 -6.82
C ASN A 140 -19.29 11.25 -7.78
N LEU A 141 -18.07 11.13 -8.32
CA LEU A 141 -17.72 9.99 -9.19
C LEU A 141 -17.86 8.66 -8.46
N LEU A 142 -17.48 8.58 -7.18
CA LEU A 142 -17.64 7.37 -6.37
C LEU A 142 -19.11 6.98 -6.19
N CYS A 143 -20.01 7.96 -6.01
CA CYS A 143 -21.46 7.72 -5.87
C CYS A 143 -22.12 7.22 -7.17
N ASP A 144 -21.53 7.51 -8.34
CA ASP A 144 -22.07 7.11 -9.65
C ASP A 144 -21.62 5.71 -10.09
N LEU A 145 -20.68 5.10 -9.35
CA LEU A 145 -20.21 3.76 -9.61
C LEU A 145 -21.30 2.72 -9.40
N LYS A 146 -21.17 1.57 -10.06
CA LYS A 146 -22.15 0.47 -10.01
C LYS A 146 -21.46 -0.85 -9.68
N PRO A 147 -22.09 -1.73 -8.89
CA PRO A 147 -21.59 -3.09 -8.68
C PRO A 147 -21.29 -3.79 -10.01
N GLY A 148 -20.16 -4.48 -10.07
CA GLY A 148 -19.65 -5.16 -11.26
C GLY A 148 -18.69 -4.33 -12.12
N GLN A 149 -18.67 -3.00 -11.98
CA GLN A 149 -17.71 -2.16 -12.70
C GLN A 149 -16.28 -2.40 -12.20
N ILE A 150 -15.32 -2.32 -13.12
CA ILE A 150 -13.90 -2.29 -12.80
C ILE A 150 -13.43 -0.85 -12.98
N VAL A 151 -12.78 -0.30 -11.97
CA VAL A 151 -12.29 1.09 -11.97
C VAL A 151 -10.80 1.10 -11.72
N TYR A 152 -10.10 2.01 -12.39
CA TYR A 152 -8.72 2.31 -12.04
C TYR A 152 -8.70 3.45 -11.03
N LEU A 153 -7.93 3.32 -9.96
CA LEU A 153 -7.79 4.37 -8.96
C LEU A 153 -6.34 4.64 -8.58
N SER A 154 -6.15 5.82 -7.98
CA SER A 154 -5.02 6.18 -7.14
C SER A 154 -5.59 6.66 -5.80
N ALA A 155 -5.09 6.13 -4.70
CA ALA A 155 -5.60 6.41 -3.36
C ALA A 155 -4.52 6.33 -2.29
N TYR A 156 -4.76 6.99 -1.16
CA TYR A 156 -3.99 6.79 0.06
C TYR A 156 -4.58 5.64 0.88
N LEU A 157 -3.73 4.74 1.36
CA LEU A 157 -4.09 3.68 2.30
C LEU A 157 -4.11 4.25 3.72
N THR A 158 -5.31 4.50 4.25
CA THR A 158 -5.48 5.21 5.53
C THR A 158 -5.69 4.29 6.71
N LYS A 159 -6.30 3.11 6.48
CA LYS A 159 -6.44 2.06 7.50
C LYS A 159 -6.42 0.64 6.90
N HIS A 160 -5.87 -0.33 7.62
CA HIS A 160 -6.12 -1.75 7.39
C HIS A 160 -6.53 -2.41 8.70
N LEU A 161 -7.73 -3.00 8.76
CA LEU A 161 -8.20 -3.70 9.95
C LEU A 161 -9.22 -4.77 9.59
N SER A 162 -9.02 -5.99 10.11
CA SER A 162 -9.98 -7.10 10.02
C SER A 162 -10.47 -7.38 8.58
N GLY A 163 -9.53 -7.39 7.63
CA GLY A 163 -9.83 -7.66 6.22
C GLY A 163 -10.51 -6.51 5.47
N ILE A 164 -10.53 -5.30 6.04
CA ILE A 164 -10.99 -4.07 5.38
C ILE A 164 -9.81 -3.12 5.21
N VAL A 165 -9.57 -2.70 3.96
CA VAL A 165 -8.59 -1.69 3.57
C VAL A 165 -9.32 -0.39 3.24
N ASP A 166 -9.14 0.62 4.07
CA ASP A 166 -9.69 1.95 3.84
C ASP A 166 -8.80 2.75 2.90
N LEU A 167 -9.39 3.19 1.79
CA LEU A 167 -8.74 3.99 0.77
C LEU A 167 -9.37 5.37 0.68
N GLN A 168 -8.54 6.40 0.77
CA GLN A 168 -8.91 7.77 0.44
C GLN A 168 -8.52 8.05 -1.01
N VAL A 169 -9.50 8.02 -1.90
CA VAL A 169 -9.33 8.10 -3.34
C VAL A 169 -8.99 9.54 -3.75
N SER A 170 -7.87 9.70 -4.46
CA SER A 170 -7.42 10.98 -5.01
C SER A 170 -7.71 11.09 -6.50
N THR A 171 -7.72 9.98 -7.22
CA THR A 171 -8.06 9.94 -8.65
C THR A 171 -8.81 8.65 -8.96
N LEU A 172 -9.84 8.76 -9.80
CA LEU A 172 -10.67 7.65 -10.24
C LEU A 172 -10.92 7.78 -11.74
N ASN A 173 -10.63 6.72 -12.48
CA ASN A 173 -10.91 6.60 -13.90
C ASN A 173 -11.86 5.42 -14.13
N THR A 174 -13.02 5.70 -14.69
CA THR A 174 -13.97 4.67 -15.15
C THR A 174 -13.65 4.34 -16.60
N SER A 175 -13.54 3.04 -16.90
CA SER A 175 -13.42 2.53 -18.28
C SER A 175 -14.77 2.46 -18.97
#